data_AF-T0TBE1-F1
#
_entry.id   AF-T0TBE1-F1
#
_cell.length_a   1.000
_cell.length_b   1.000
_cell.length_c   1.000
_cell.angle_alpha   90.00
_cell.angle_beta   90.00
_cell.angle_gamma   90.00
#
_symmetry.space_group_name_H-M   'P 1'
#
loop_
_entity.id
_entity.type
_entity.pdbx_description
1 polymer ?
#
loop_
_entity_poly.entity_id
_entity_poly.type
_entity_poly.pdbx_seq_one_letter_code
_entity_poly.pdbx_strand_id
1 'polypeptide(L)'
;MKTLLVGDLHLKSQLILPIVDNVIKDNNVKRVILLGDYVDFPGQTNNINLYARDLTFLFSWKKNMEANGLEVINIIGNHDADYLINFVSQYSVENIEVFFAIKEQLKELGLQVAYQLNDFLISHAGYTTLFNPEPWHFEKITSRHLHKLEELADSIGTKRGGLFETGSPLWADLSELKEKQT
;
A
#
# COMPACT_ATOMS: atom_id res chain seq x y z
N MET A 1 2.36 6.17 21.76
CA MET A 1 1.03 5.88 21.19
C MET A 1 1.02 4.45 20.65
N LYS A 2 0.01 3.63 20.95
CA LYS A 2 -0.05 2.24 20.45
C LYS A 2 -0.48 2.23 18.98
N THR A 3 0.35 1.61 18.14
CA THR A 3 0.17 1.55 16.69
C THR A 3 0.10 0.09 16.26
N LEU A 4 -0.85 -0.25 15.40
CA LEU A 4 -0.98 -1.55 14.74
C LEU A 4 -0.55 -1.40 13.28
N LEU A 5 0.33 -2.29 12.81
CA LEU A 5 0.68 -2.40 11.39
C LEU A 5 -0.09 -3.60 10.82
N VAL A 6 -0.70 -3.43 9.65
CA VAL A 6 -1.46 -4.46 8.95
C VAL A 6 -0.85 -4.65 7.58
N GLY A 7 -0.44 -5.88 7.27
CA GLY A 7 0.12 -6.25 5.97
C GLY A 7 -0.90 -6.18 4.82
N ASP A 8 -0.52 -6.79 3.71
CA ASP A 8 -1.26 -6.78 2.45
C ASP A 8 -2.72 -7.21 2.61
N LEU A 9 -3.64 -6.52 1.94
CA LEU A 9 -5.06 -6.87 1.97
C LEU A 9 -5.47 -7.75 0.79
N HIS A 10 -5.00 -7.45 -0.42
CA HIS A 10 -5.27 -8.15 -1.67
C HIS A 10 -6.73 -8.59 -1.79
N LEU A 11 -7.64 -7.62 -1.80
CA LEU A 11 -9.10 -7.82 -1.88
C LEU A 11 -9.71 -8.62 -0.71
N LYS A 12 -9.08 -8.59 0.48
CA LYS A 12 -9.56 -9.27 1.70
C LYS A 12 -9.87 -8.31 2.85
N SER A 13 -10.14 -7.04 2.56
CA SER A 13 -10.53 -6.05 3.57
C SER A 13 -11.72 -6.54 4.41
N GLN A 14 -12.71 -7.18 3.78
CA GLN A 14 -13.89 -7.75 4.47
C GLN A 14 -13.55 -8.89 5.45
N LEU A 15 -12.39 -9.54 5.29
CA LEU A 15 -11.93 -10.60 6.19
C LEU A 15 -10.98 -10.05 7.25
N ILE A 16 -10.05 -9.19 6.86
CA ILE A 16 -8.95 -8.73 7.71
C ILE A 16 -9.40 -7.63 8.67
N LEU A 17 -10.14 -6.63 8.20
CA LEU A 17 -10.45 -5.45 9.02
C LEU A 17 -11.36 -5.75 10.23
N PRO A 18 -12.31 -6.70 10.18
CA PRO A 18 -13.02 -7.13 11.40
C PRO A 18 -12.10 -7.74 12.48
N ILE A 19 -11.01 -8.41 12.07
CA ILE A 19 -9.99 -8.91 13.01
C ILE A 19 -9.21 -7.73 13.59
N VAL A 20 -8.85 -6.77 12.74
CA VAL A 20 -8.19 -5.51 13.14
C VAL A 20 -9.04 -4.75 14.17
N ASP A 21 -10.36 -4.68 14.00
CA ASP A 21 -11.28 -4.03 14.96
C ASP A 21 -11.17 -4.64 16.36
N ASN A 22 -11.12 -5.97 16.46
CA ASN A 22 -10.95 -6.66 17.74
C ASN A 22 -9.59 -6.31 18.36
N VAL A 23 -8.51 -6.34 17.57
CA VAL A 23 -7.16 -5.98 18.06
C VAL A 23 -7.11 -4.53 18.53
N ILE A 24 -7.75 -3.61 17.81
CA ILE A 24 -7.83 -2.18 18.19
C ILE A 24 -8.46 -2.04 19.56
N LYS A 25 -9.62 -2.68 19.77
CA LYS A 25 -10.37 -2.63 21.02
C LYS A 25 -9.59 -3.25 22.18
N ASP A 26 -9.09 -4.46 21.99
CA ASP A 26 -8.45 -5.24 23.06
C ASP A 26 -7.12 -4.62 23.51
N ASN A 27 -6.43 -3.91 22.60
CA ASN A 27 -5.13 -3.32 22.89
C ASN A 27 -5.17 -1.81 23.08
N ASN A 28 -6.33 -1.16 22.94
CA ASN A 28 -6.48 0.30 22.96
C ASN A 28 -5.54 0.98 21.94
N VAL A 29 -5.52 0.46 20.71
CA VAL A 29 -4.75 1.02 19.58
C VAL A 29 -5.30 2.40 19.25
N LYS A 30 -4.41 3.34 18.92
CA LYS A 30 -4.77 4.73 18.53
C LYS A 30 -4.38 5.06 17.09
N ARG A 31 -3.55 4.22 16.46
CA ARG A 31 -3.14 4.36 15.08
C ARG A 31 -3.11 3.00 14.38
N VAL A 32 -3.60 2.93 13.16
CA VAL A 32 -3.42 1.81 12.25
C VAL A 32 -2.62 2.27 11.04
N ILE A 33 -1.62 1.49 10.64
CA ILE A 33 -0.88 1.69 9.40
C ILE A 33 -1.15 0.47 8.52
N LEU A 34 -1.88 0.68 7.42
CA LEU A 34 -2.09 -0.34 6.40
C LEU A 34 -0.92 -0.30 5.41
N LEU A 35 -0.30 -1.45 5.13
CA LEU A 35 0.97 -1.53 4.42
C LEU A 35 0.85 -1.61 2.89
N GLY A 36 -0.36 -1.45 2.34
CA GLY A 36 -0.59 -1.43 0.90
C GLY A 36 -1.15 -2.75 0.35
N ASP A 37 -1.05 -2.89 -0.96
CA ASP A 37 -1.61 -3.98 -1.75
C ASP A 37 -3.08 -4.20 -1.37
N TYR A 38 -3.88 -3.14 -1.54
CA TYR A 38 -5.32 -3.18 -1.26
C TYR A 38 -6.06 -3.99 -2.32
N VAL A 39 -5.55 -3.91 -3.55
CA VAL A 39 -6.15 -4.48 -4.76
C VAL A 39 -5.44 -5.74 -5.23
N ASP A 40 -6.06 -6.36 -6.24
CA ASP A 40 -5.59 -7.54 -6.94
C ASP A 40 -5.43 -8.81 -6.09
N PHE A 41 -5.83 -9.93 -6.68
CA PHE A 41 -5.60 -11.24 -6.09
C PHE A 41 -5.55 -12.29 -7.21
N PRO A 42 -4.65 -13.29 -7.15
CA PRO A 42 -4.53 -14.29 -8.20
C PRO A 42 -5.87 -14.93 -8.57
N GLY A 43 -6.17 -14.94 -9.87
CA GLY A 43 -7.41 -15.49 -10.43
C GLY A 43 -8.67 -14.63 -10.24
N GLN A 44 -8.54 -13.37 -9.80
CA GLN A 44 -9.68 -12.47 -9.59
C GLN A 44 -9.75 -11.30 -10.58
N THR A 45 -8.89 -11.26 -11.61
CA THR A 45 -8.78 -10.14 -12.59
C THR A 45 -10.10 -9.76 -13.28
N ASN A 46 -11.06 -10.68 -13.37
CA ASN A 46 -12.39 -10.45 -13.96
C ASN A 46 -13.53 -10.33 -12.92
N ASN A 47 -13.22 -10.39 -11.62
CA ASN A 47 -14.22 -10.39 -10.54
C ASN A 47 -14.56 -8.96 -10.09
N ILE A 48 -15.21 -8.19 -10.97
CA ILE A 48 -15.59 -6.79 -10.73
C ILE A 48 -16.36 -6.61 -9.40
N ASN A 49 -17.25 -7.56 -9.08
CA ASN A 49 -18.04 -7.52 -7.86
C ASN A 49 -17.17 -7.60 -6.60
N LEU A 50 -16.10 -8.40 -6.62
CA LEU A 50 -15.16 -8.49 -5.50
C LEU A 50 -14.42 -7.16 -5.30
N TYR A 51 -13.84 -6.58 -6.35
CA TYR A 51 -13.16 -5.28 -6.28
C TYR A 51 -14.09 -4.20 -5.71
N ALA A 52 -15.29 -4.07 -6.29
CA ALA A 52 -16.25 -3.06 -5.86
C ALA A 52 -16.65 -3.22 -4.38
N ARG A 53 -16.95 -4.45 -3.96
CA ARG A 53 -17.37 -4.75 -2.59
C ARG A 53 -16.24 -4.57 -1.58
N ASP A 54 -15.03 -5.03 -1.90
CA ASP A 54 -13.92 -4.98 -0.95
C ASP A 54 -13.40 -3.56 -0.77
N LEU A 55 -13.22 -2.80 -1.87
CA LEU A 55 -12.80 -1.41 -1.79
C LEU A 55 -13.84 -0.55 -1.08
N THR A 56 -15.12 -0.65 -1.44
CA THR A 56 -16.20 0.09 -0.74
C THR A 56 -16.17 -0.17 0.77
N PHE A 57 -15.91 -1.41 1.17
CA PHE A 57 -15.77 -1.78 2.58
C PHE A 57 -14.53 -1.13 3.22
N LEU A 58 -13.36 -1.19 2.57
CA LEU A 58 -12.13 -0.53 3.03
C LEU A 58 -12.33 0.98 3.26
N PHE A 59 -12.91 1.70 2.29
CA PHE A 59 -13.17 3.14 2.42
C PHE A 59 -14.11 3.44 3.58
N SER A 60 -15.20 2.68 3.68
CA SER A 60 -16.20 2.85 4.74
C SER A 60 -15.58 2.60 6.10
N TRP A 61 -14.77 1.55 6.23
CA TRP A 61 -14.04 1.22 7.45
C TRP A 61 -13.07 2.34 7.83
N LYS A 62 -12.22 2.80 6.91
CA LYS A 62 -11.26 3.88 7.15
C LYS A 62 -11.97 5.15 7.65
N LYS A 63 -13.00 5.58 6.93
CA LYS A 63 -13.77 6.78 7.27
C LYS A 63 -14.42 6.66 8.65
N ASN A 64 -14.98 5.50 8.98
CA ASN A 64 -15.57 5.25 10.28
C ASN A 64 -14.51 5.28 11.39
N MET A 65 -13.34 4.67 11.18
CA MET A 65 -12.25 4.69 12.14
C MET A 65 -11.76 6.11 12.42
N GLU A 66 -11.52 6.90 11.38
CA GLU A 66 -11.09 8.30 11.51
C GLU A 66 -12.14 9.18 12.18
N ALA A 67 -13.43 8.99 11.85
CA ALA A 67 -14.53 9.69 12.51
C ALA A 67 -14.62 9.37 14.01
N ASN A 68 -14.14 8.21 14.43
CA ASN A 68 -14.05 7.79 15.84
C ASN A 68 -12.68 8.12 16.48
N GLY A 69 -11.87 8.96 15.83
CA GLY A 69 -10.60 9.47 16.37
C GLY A 69 -9.42 8.50 16.27
N LEU A 70 -9.54 7.42 15.49
CA LEU A 70 -8.40 6.56 15.16
C LEU A 70 -7.61 7.17 14.00
N GLU A 71 -6.30 7.29 14.14
CA GLU A 71 -5.45 7.70 13.02
C GLU A 71 -5.24 6.52 12.07
N VAL A 72 -5.61 6.67 10.80
CA VAL A 72 -5.39 5.63 9.77
C VAL A 72 -4.40 6.16 8.74
N ILE A 73 -3.28 5.48 8.61
CA ILE A 73 -2.24 5.77 7.63
C ILE A 73 -2.23 4.67 6.57
N ASN A 74 -2.15 5.06 5.30
CA ASN A 74 -2.19 4.15 4.17
C ASN A 74 -0.87 4.24 3.40
N ILE A 75 -0.09 3.15 3.46
CA ILE A 75 1.09 2.97 2.60
C ILE A 75 0.62 2.41 1.26
N ILE A 76 1.30 2.79 0.18
CA ILE A 76 1.08 2.24 -1.16
C ILE A 76 1.91 0.97 -1.35
N GLY A 77 1.29 -0.09 -1.84
CA GLY A 77 1.97 -1.29 -2.31
C GLY A 77 2.23 -1.24 -3.82
N ASN A 78 2.96 -2.23 -4.36
CA ASN A 78 3.24 -2.26 -5.79
C ASN A 78 1.97 -2.48 -6.62
N HIS A 79 1.00 -3.27 -6.13
CA HIS A 79 -0.26 -3.49 -6.85
C HIS A 79 -1.08 -2.20 -6.95
N ASP A 80 -1.06 -1.38 -5.91
CA ASP A 80 -1.78 -0.10 -5.88
C ASP A 80 -1.11 0.94 -6.80
N ALA A 81 0.23 0.92 -6.88
CA ALA A 81 1.01 1.87 -7.67
C ALA A 81 0.67 1.78 -9.16
N ASP A 82 0.51 0.57 -9.68
CA ASP A 82 0.13 0.29 -11.08
C ASP A 82 -1.12 1.09 -11.50
N TYR A 83 -2.15 1.10 -10.64
CA TYR A 83 -3.37 1.87 -10.89
C TYR A 83 -3.10 3.38 -10.93
N LEU A 84 -2.27 3.90 -10.02
CA LEU A 84 -1.98 5.34 -9.97
C LEU A 84 -1.20 5.82 -11.19
N ILE A 85 -0.27 5.01 -11.70
CA ILE A 85 0.57 5.33 -12.87
C ILE A 85 -0.07 4.92 -14.20
N ASN A 86 -1.26 4.31 -14.19
CA ASN A 86 -1.96 3.76 -15.36
C ASN A 86 -1.24 2.58 -16.04
N PHE A 87 -0.52 1.78 -15.27
CA PHE A 87 0.08 0.55 -15.75
C PHE A 87 -0.90 -0.60 -15.52
N VAL A 88 -1.28 -1.30 -16.59
CA VAL A 88 -2.17 -2.48 -16.49
C VAL A 88 -1.30 -3.73 -16.46
N SER A 89 -1.05 -4.23 -15.25
CA SER A 89 -0.29 -5.45 -15.01
C SER A 89 -1.12 -6.70 -15.29
N GLN A 90 -0.45 -7.85 -15.45
CA GLN A 90 -1.09 -9.16 -15.64
C GLN A 90 -2.04 -9.59 -14.51
N TYR A 91 -1.89 -8.99 -13.33
CA TYR A 91 -2.71 -9.25 -12.14
C TYR A 91 -3.78 -8.19 -11.91
N SER A 92 -3.76 -7.09 -12.67
CA SER A 92 -4.73 -6.01 -12.53
C SER A 92 -6.10 -6.45 -13.04
N VAL A 93 -7.14 -5.74 -12.62
CA VAL A 93 -8.48 -5.92 -13.19
C VAL A 93 -8.44 -5.71 -14.72
N GLU A 94 -9.03 -6.63 -15.48
CA GLU A 94 -9.00 -6.58 -16.95
C GLU A 94 -9.98 -5.55 -17.53
N ASN A 95 -11.05 -5.26 -16.79
CA ASN A 95 -12.03 -4.27 -17.21
C ASN A 95 -11.49 -2.85 -17.01
N ILE A 96 -11.25 -2.13 -18.12
CA ILE A 96 -10.63 -0.81 -18.13
C ILE A 96 -11.46 0.28 -17.42
N GLU A 97 -12.79 0.23 -17.51
CA GLU A 97 -13.66 1.19 -16.82
C GLU A 97 -13.54 1.01 -15.31
N VAL A 98 -13.52 -0.25 -14.86
CA VAL A 98 -13.32 -0.62 -13.46
C VAL A 98 -11.90 -0.25 -13.00
N PHE A 99 -10.90 -0.43 -13.85
CA PHE A 99 -9.52 -0.02 -13.55
C PHE A 99 -9.44 1.46 -13.19
N PHE A 100 -10.01 2.34 -14.01
CA PHE A 100 -10.02 3.78 -13.72
C PHE A 100 -10.91 4.13 -12.51
N ALA A 101 -12.00 3.41 -12.28
CA ALA A 101 -12.80 3.60 -11.07
C ALA A 101 -12.02 3.25 -9.79
N ILE A 102 -11.25 2.15 -9.80
CA ILE A 102 -10.36 1.76 -8.70
C ILE A 102 -9.28 2.81 -8.49
N LYS A 103 -8.67 3.31 -9.56
CA LYS A 103 -7.68 4.39 -9.48
C LYS A 103 -8.22 5.60 -8.71
N GLU A 104 -9.40 6.08 -9.05
CA GLU A 104 -9.99 7.25 -8.37
C GLU A 104 -10.28 6.94 -6.90
N GLN A 105 -10.75 5.74 -6.59
CA GLN A 105 -10.89 5.30 -5.21
C GLN A 105 -9.54 5.32 -4.48
N LEU A 106 -8.50 4.67 -5.01
CA LEU A 106 -7.17 4.62 -4.37
C LEU A 106 -6.61 6.01 -4.06
N LYS A 107 -6.84 7.01 -4.92
CA LYS A 107 -6.44 8.41 -4.65
C LYS A 107 -7.10 8.98 -3.39
N GLU A 108 -8.33 8.59 -3.08
CA GLU A 108 -9.06 9.05 -1.90
C GLU A 108 -8.52 8.45 -0.59
N LEU A 109 -7.76 7.33 -0.64
CA LEU A 109 -7.13 6.75 0.57
C LEU A 109 -6.02 7.64 1.14
N GLY A 110 -5.52 8.61 0.37
CA GLY A 110 -4.41 9.47 0.80
C GLY A 110 -3.12 8.66 0.99
N LEU A 111 -2.81 7.81 0.02
CA LEU A 111 -1.65 6.92 0.02
C LEU A 111 -0.32 7.69 0.09
N GLN A 112 0.68 7.11 0.73
CA GLN A 112 2.07 7.61 0.76
C GLN A 112 3.06 6.44 0.63
N VAL A 113 4.28 6.71 0.16
CA VAL A 113 5.31 5.66 -0.05
C VAL A 113 5.86 5.13 1.26
N ALA A 114 6.01 6.01 2.24
CA ALA A 114 6.59 5.67 3.53
C ALA A 114 5.98 6.50 4.67
N TYR A 115 6.20 6.02 5.89
CA TYR A 115 5.85 6.71 7.12
C TYR A 115 6.97 6.60 8.14
N GLN A 116 7.30 7.71 8.80
CA GLN A 116 8.25 7.73 9.90
C GLN A 116 7.50 7.54 11.22
N LEU A 117 7.70 6.40 11.88
CA LEU A 117 7.15 6.08 13.21
C LEU A 117 8.27 6.05 14.24
N ASN A 118 8.54 7.20 14.89
CA ASN A 118 9.69 7.35 15.79
C ASN A 118 10.98 6.93 15.08
N ASP A 119 11.69 5.92 15.57
CA ASP A 119 12.93 5.38 14.98
C ASP A 119 12.69 4.33 13.88
N PHE A 120 11.43 4.05 13.54
CA PHE A 120 11.06 3.08 12.50
C PHE A 120 10.65 3.78 11.22
N LEU A 121 11.30 3.40 10.12
CA LEU A 121 10.85 3.73 8.78
C LEU A 121 9.95 2.60 8.27
N ILE A 122 8.73 2.96 7.88
CA ILE A 122 7.72 2.02 7.40
C ILE A 122 7.48 2.29 5.93
N SER A 123 7.59 1.26 5.10
CA SER A 123 7.12 1.24 3.71
C SER A 123 6.59 -0.17 3.39
N HIS A 124 6.04 -0.37 2.20
CA HIS A 124 5.49 -1.65 1.80
C HIS A 124 6.55 -2.76 1.79
N ALA A 125 7.65 -2.55 1.06
CA ALA A 125 8.70 -3.57 0.91
C ALA A 125 9.98 -3.29 1.73
N GLY A 126 10.17 -2.05 2.24
CA GLY A 126 11.39 -1.62 2.93
C GLY A 126 12.41 -0.92 2.02
N TYR A 127 13.45 -0.31 2.60
CA TYR A 127 14.46 0.43 1.84
C TYR A 127 15.76 -0.38 1.69
N THR A 128 16.23 -0.47 0.45
CA THR A 128 17.48 -1.15 0.07
C THR A 128 18.64 -0.17 0.01
N THR A 129 19.86 -0.68 -0.21
CA THR A 129 21.11 0.12 -0.26
C THR A 129 21.05 1.27 -1.27
N LEU A 130 20.39 1.06 -2.42
CA LEU A 130 20.30 2.03 -3.51
C LEU A 130 19.21 3.10 -3.32
N PHE A 131 18.26 2.88 -2.42
CA PHE A 131 17.17 3.82 -2.18
C PHE A 131 17.32 4.51 -0.83
N ASN A 132 17.29 5.84 -0.85
CA ASN A 132 17.22 6.66 0.35
C ASN A 132 15.81 7.24 0.52
N PRO A 133 15.34 7.44 1.77
CA PRO A 133 14.09 8.14 1.98
C PRO A 133 14.18 9.58 1.47
N GLU A 134 13.25 9.98 0.62
CA GLU A 134 13.10 11.35 0.14
C GLU A 134 11.90 12.01 0.83
N PRO A 135 11.89 13.35 1.00
CA PRO A 135 10.79 14.06 1.65
C PRO A 135 9.40 13.72 1.09
N TRP A 136 9.28 13.57 -0.23
CA TRP A 136 8.01 13.27 -0.89
C TRP A 136 7.47 11.87 -0.56
N HIS A 137 8.31 10.93 -0.11
CA HIS A 137 7.86 9.60 0.28
C HIS A 137 6.91 9.64 1.48
N PHE A 138 7.05 10.67 2.33
CA PHE A 138 6.26 10.86 3.54
C PHE A 138 5.04 11.76 3.32
N GLU A 139 4.80 12.17 2.08
CA GLU A 139 3.67 13.00 1.70
C GLU A 139 2.58 12.16 1.01
N LYS A 140 1.34 12.63 1.09
CA LYS A 140 0.26 12.04 0.29
C LYS A 140 0.58 12.16 -1.19
N ILE A 141 0.42 11.06 -1.92
CA ILE A 141 0.65 10.99 -3.35
C ILE A 141 -0.37 11.89 -4.07
N THR A 142 0.13 12.73 -4.95
CA THR A 142 -0.67 13.60 -5.83
C THR A 142 -0.13 13.48 -7.25
N SER A 143 -0.76 14.14 -8.22
CA SER A 143 -0.33 14.12 -9.63
C SER A 143 1.14 14.50 -9.83
N ARG A 144 1.69 15.37 -8.97
CA ARG A 144 3.10 15.81 -9.04
C ARG A 144 4.12 14.71 -8.73
N HIS A 145 3.68 13.62 -8.08
CA HIS A 145 4.54 12.52 -7.66
C HIS A 145 4.52 11.33 -8.64
N LEU A 146 3.59 11.29 -9.61
CA LEU A 146 3.34 10.09 -10.42
C LEU A 146 4.54 9.62 -11.22
N HIS A 147 5.33 10.53 -11.81
CA HIS A 147 6.56 10.16 -12.52
C HIS A 147 7.58 9.49 -11.60
N LYS A 148 7.78 10.02 -10.38
CA LYS A 148 8.68 9.39 -9.40
C LYS A 148 8.12 8.08 -8.87
N LEU A 149 6.80 7.96 -8.74
CA LEU A 149 6.16 6.72 -8.36
C LEU A 149 6.36 5.63 -9.41
N GLU A 150 6.29 5.98 -10.70
CA GLU A 150 6.61 5.09 -11.82
C GLU A 150 8.07 4.62 -11.75
N GLU A 151 9.03 5.52 -11.49
CA GLU A 151 10.43 5.13 -11.25
C GLU A 151 10.58 4.11 -10.11
N LEU A 152 9.83 4.27 -9.01
CA LEU A 152 9.83 3.29 -7.92
C LEU A 152 9.17 1.96 -8.35
N ALA A 153 8.07 2.00 -9.10
CA ALA A 153 7.36 0.81 -9.55
C ALA A 153 8.22 -0.03 -10.52
N ASP A 154 8.96 0.63 -11.41
CA ASP A 154 9.85 -0.02 -12.39
C ASP A 154 11.14 -0.55 -11.77
N SER A 155 11.54 -0.01 -10.62
CA SER A 155 12.77 -0.37 -9.91
C SER A 155 12.63 -1.68 -9.12
N ILE A 156 12.53 -2.79 -9.85
CA ILE A 156 12.34 -4.14 -9.31
C ILE A 156 13.69 -4.87 -9.24
N GLY A 157 14.05 -5.37 -8.05
CA GLY A 157 15.27 -6.13 -7.81
C GLY A 157 15.26 -7.50 -8.49
N THR A 158 16.43 -8.03 -8.85
CA THR A 158 16.56 -9.36 -9.47
C THR A 158 15.95 -10.49 -8.62
N LYS A 159 15.94 -10.34 -7.28
CA LYS A 159 15.32 -11.31 -6.37
C LYS A 159 13.80 -11.33 -6.44
N ARG A 160 13.20 -10.29 -7.00
CA ARG A 160 11.76 -10.14 -7.22
C ARG A 160 11.38 -10.24 -8.70
N GLY A 161 12.31 -10.69 -9.54
CA GLY A 161 12.08 -10.95 -10.97
C GLY A 161 12.32 -9.74 -11.88
N GLY A 162 12.86 -8.65 -11.35
CA GLY A 162 13.24 -7.47 -12.11
C GLY A 162 14.66 -7.52 -12.66
N LEU A 163 15.13 -6.36 -13.14
CA LEU A 163 16.45 -6.21 -13.77
C LEU A 163 17.42 -5.38 -12.94
N PHE A 164 16.97 -4.77 -11.83
CA PHE A 164 17.80 -3.93 -10.98
C PHE A 164 18.55 -4.75 -9.93
N GLU A 165 19.68 -4.25 -9.46
CA GLU A 165 20.49 -4.91 -8.42
C GLU A 165 19.69 -5.13 -7.12
N THR A 166 18.94 -4.10 -6.70
CA THR A 166 18.02 -4.14 -5.54
C THR A 166 16.70 -3.47 -5.89
N GLY A 167 15.61 -3.88 -5.24
CA GLY A 167 14.30 -3.26 -5.42
C GLY A 167 14.13 -1.90 -4.73
N SER A 168 13.11 -1.18 -5.15
CA SER A 168 12.62 0.05 -4.52
C SER A 168 11.80 -0.23 -3.25
N PRO A 169 11.33 0.80 -2.54
CA PRO A 169 10.39 0.66 -1.43
C PRO A 169 9.06 -0.04 -1.74
N LEU A 170 8.76 -0.31 -3.02
CA LEU A 170 7.60 -1.08 -3.47
C LEU A 170 7.93 -2.54 -3.77
N TRP A 171 9.19 -2.89 -4.07
CA TRP A 171 9.58 -4.16 -4.68
C TRP A 171 10.84 -4.80 -4.09
N ALA A 172 11.24 -4.46 -2.86
CA ALA A 172 12.42 -5.02 -2.23
C ALA A 172 12.22 -6.48 -1.78
N ASP A 173 13.26 -7.30 -1.93
CA ASP A 173 13.38 -8.57 -1.21
C ASP A 173 14.00 -8.34 0.18
N LEU A 174 13.68 -9.21 1.15
CA LEU A 174 14.25 -9.13 2.50
C LEU A 174 15.79 -9.13 2.50
N SER A 175 16.41 -9.89 1.59
CA SER A 175 17.88 -9.96 1.47
C SER A 175 18.53 -8.70 0.88
N GLU A 176 17.75 -7.80 0.30
CA GLU A 176 18.22 -6.54 -0.30
C GLU A 176 18.14 -5.37 0.68
N LEU A 177 17.47 -5.55 1.83
CA LEU A 177 17.24 -4.50 2.80
C LEU A 177 18.53 -4.05 3.47
N LYS A 178 18.63 -2.74 3.74
CA LYS A 178 19.71 -2.18 4.53
C LYS A 178 19.71 -2.84 5.91
N GLU A 179 20.84 -3.43 6.30
CA GLU A 179 21.06 -3.80 7.69
C GLU A 179 21.05 -2.54 8.56
N LYS A 180 20.51 -2.67 9.77
CA LYS A 180 20.51 -1.58 10.75
C LYS A 180 21.96 -1.24 11.08
N GLN A 181 22.47 -0.10 10.60
CA GLN A 181 23.76 0.41 11.07
C GLN A 181 23.59 0.77 12.55
N THR A 182 24.17 -0.06 13.41
CA THR A 182 24.23 0.14 14.87
C THR A 182 25.24 1.20 15.24
#